data_AF-A0A536SYS7-F1
#
_entry.id   AF-A0A536SYS7-F1
#
_cell.length_a   1.000
_cell.length_b   1.000
_cell.length_c   1.000
_cell.angle_alpha   90.00
_cell.angle_beta   90.00
_cell.angle_gamma   90.00
#
_symmetry.space_group_name_H-M   'P 1'
#
loop_
_entity.id
_entity.type
_entity.pdbx_description
1 polymer ?
#
loop_
_entity_poly.entity_id
_entity_poly.type
_entity_poly.pdbx_seq_one_letter_code
_entity_poly.pdbx_strand_id
1 'polypeptide(L)' 'MAPKEPLHIPLRWEFLPVQQQRSGIISWKWRAHTQAGQLEKESEQLFDTLTECMEDAKLHGYGAR' A
#
# COMPACT_ATOMS: atom_id res chain seq x y z
N MET A 1 26.88 8.44 -23.47
CA MET A 1 26.32 7.69 -22.32
C MET A 1 24.90 8.19 -22.11
N ALA A 2 23.88 7.35 -22.34
CA ALA A 2 22.50 7.73 -22.03
C ALA A 2 22.38 7.86 -20.51
N PRO A 3 21.78 8.94 -19.98
CA PRO A 3 21.49 9.02 -18.56
C PRO A 3 20.57 7.84 -18.23
N LYS A 4 21.02 7.01 -17.28
CA LYS A 4 20.14 6.00 -16.69
C LYS A 4 19.15 6.80 -15.85
N GLU A 5 18.07 7.25 -16.47
CA GLU A 5 16.88 7.69 -15.73
C GLU A 5 16.62 6.58 -14.71
N PRO A 6 16.66 6.87 -13.40
CA PRO A 6 16.25 5.88 -12.43
C PRO A 6 14.82 5.55 -12.81
N LEU A 7 14.61 4.32 -13.30
CA LEU A 7 13.28 3.81 -13.57
C LEU A 7 12.50 4.05 -12.28
N HIS A 8 11.61 5.04 -12.30
CA HIS A 8 10.61 5.23 -11.26
C HIS A 8 9.64 4.07 -11.43
N ILE A 9 10.09 2.90 -10.99
CA ILE A 9 9.32 1.68 -11.08
C ILE A 9 8.14 1.87 -10.12
N PRO A 10 6.90 1.89 -10.62
CA PRO A 10 5.75 2.09 -9.76
C PRO A 10 5.67 0.93 -8.77
N LEU A 11 5.61 1.26 -7.49
CA LEU A 11 5.28 0.28 -6.45
C LEU A 11 3.92 -0.34 -6.78
N ARG A 12 3.79 -1.65 -6.57
CA ARG A 12 2.51 -2.34 -6.64
C ARG A 12 1.81 -2.21 -5.30
N TRP A 13 0.69 -1.52 -5.31
CA TRP A 13 -0.12 -1.32 -4.12
C TRP A 13 -1.23 -2.36 -4.05
N GLU A 14 -1.35 -2.99 -2.89
CA GLU A 14 -2.35 -4.00 -2.57
C GLU A 14 -3.13 -3.57 -1.34
N PHE A 15 -4.46 -3.63 -1.42
CA PHE A 15 -5.36 -3.30 -0.31
C PHE A 15 -6.03 -4.58 0.14
N LEU A 16 -5.74 -4.99 1.38
CA LEU A 16 -6.15 -6.26 1.93
C LEU A 16 -7.19 -6.05 3.04
N PRO A 17 -8.38 -6.63 2.92
CA PRO A 17 -9.32 -6.69 4.04
C PRO A 17 -8.80 -7.68 5.08
N VAL A 18 -8.72 -7.24 6.32
CA VAL A 18 -8.36 -8.02 7.50
C VAL A 18 -9.59 -8.15 8.37
N GLN A 19 -10.20 -9.33 8.35
CA GLN A 19 -11.34 -9.62 9.22
C GLN A 19 -10.85 -9.96 10.63
N GLN A 20 -11.21 -9.14 11.62
CA GLN A 20 -10.92 -9.44 13.00
C GLN A 20 -11.88 -10.53 13.50
N GLN A 21 -11.36 -11.74 13.68
CA GLN A 21 -12.14 -12.93 14.09
C GLN A 21 -12.91 -12.75 15.41
N ARG A 22 -12.44 -11.87 16.31
CA ARG A 22 -13.11 -11.62 17.60
C ARG A 22 -14.31 -10.68 17.52
N SER A 23 -14.25 -9.68 16.64
CA SER A 23 -15.22 -8.58 16.59
C SER A 23 -16.12 -8.65 15.36
N GLY A 24 -15.76 -9.44 14.35
CA GLY A 24 -16.44 -9.47 13.05
C GLY A 24 -16.20 -8.22 12.19
N ILE A 25 -15.44 -7.25 12.71
CA ILE A 25 -15.09 -6.01 12.01
C ILE A 25 -14.10 -6.33 10.90
N ILE A 26 -14.38 -5.81 9.70
CA ILE A 26 -13.46 -5.85 8.56
C ILE A 26 -12.66 -4.57 8.63
N SER A 27 -11.39 -4.71 8.98
CA SER A 27 -10.42 -3.63 8.83
C SER A 27 -9.70 -3.77 7.49
N TRP A 28 -8.96 -2.76 7.09
CA TRP A 28 -8.23 -2.67 5.84
C TRP A 28 -6.78 -2.35 6.13
N LYS A 29 -5.88 -2.95 5.37
CA LYS A 29 -4.46 -2.59 5.37
C LYS A 29 -3.98 -2.47 3.94
N TRP A 30 -3.02 -1.59 3.73
CA TRP A 30 -2.38 -1.46 2.44
C TRP A 30 -0.94 -1.98 2.51
N ARG A 31 -0.45 -2.47 1.39
CA ARG A 31 0.91 -2.94 1.20
C ARG A 31 1.43 -2.44 -0.12
N ALA A 32 2.65 -1.94 -0.13
CA ALA A 32 3.36 -1.53 -1.31
C ALA A 32 4.53 -2.49 -1.53
N HIS A 33 4.48 -3.23 -2.62
CA HIS A 33 5.53 -4.14 -3.05
C HIS A 33 6.36 -3.49 -4.16
N THR A 34 7.67 -3.73 -4.14
CA THR A 34 8.53 -3.46 -5.29
C THR A 34 8.13 -4.38 -6.46
N GLN A 35 8.61 -4.07 -7.66
CA GLN A 35 8.34 -4.92 -8.84
C GLN A 35 8.93 -6.34 -8.71
N ALA A 36 9.93 -6.52 -7.85
CA ALA A 36 10.48 -7.82 -7.50
C ALA A 36 9.57 -8.63 -6.54
N GLY A 37 8.45 -8.05 -6.08
CA GLY A 37 7.53 -8.66 -5.11
C GLY A 37 7.95 -8.47 -3.65
N GLN A 38 9.05 -7.77 -3.40
CA GLN A 38 9.51 -7.49 -2.04
C GLN A 38 8.61 -6.42 -1.41
N LEU A 39 8.15 -6.67 -0.18
CA LEU A 39 7.40 -5.68 0.59
C LEU A 39 8.33 -4.49 0.90
N GLU A 40 7.99 -3.32 0.36
CA GLU A 40 8.72 -2.07 0.58
C GLU A 40 8.09 -1.29 1.74
N LYS A 41 6.76 -1.20 1.74
CA LYS A 41 5.98 -0.50 2.76
C LYS A 41 4.70 -1.27 3.07
N GLU A 42 4.23 -1.18 4.30
CA GLU A 42 2.87 -1.55 4.67
C GLU A 42 2.30 -0.56 5.68
N SER A 43 0.98 -0.54 5.80
CA SER A 43 0.35 0.23 6.85
C SER A 43 0.67 -0.34 8.23
N GLU A 44 1.17 0.50 9.13
CA GLU A 44 1.44 0.11 10.51
C GLU A 44 0.15 -0.13 11.30
N GLN A 45 -0.94 0.51 10.87
CA GLN A 45 -2.26 0.40 11.45
C GLN A 45 -3.25 -0.28 10.50
N LEU A 46 -4.31 -0.80 11.10
CA LEU A 46 -5.49 -1.29 10.40
C LEU A 46 -6.52 -0.17 10.38
N PHE A 47 -7.11 0.09 9.21
CA PHE A 47 -8.13 1.10 9.03
C PHE A 47 -9.51 0.46 9.05
N ASP A 48 -10.54 1.13 9.54
CA ASP A 48 -11.90 0.57 9.51
C ASP A 48 -12.51 0.64 8.11
N THR A 49 -12.10 1.61 7.29
CA THR A 49 -12.61 1.76 5.93
C THR A 49 -11.52 1.70 4.86
N LEU A 50 -11.90 1.24 3.66
CA LEU A 50 -11.01 1.25 2.49
C LEU A 50 -10.57 2.68 2.12
N THR A 51 -11.45 3.67 2.32
CA THR A 51 -11.14 5.08 2.01
C THR A 51 -9.99 5.58 2.85
N GLU A 52 -10.04 5.40 4.17
CA GLU A 52 -8.94 5.80 5.08
C GLU A 52 -7.64 5.06 4.73
N CYS A 53 -7.74 3.77 4.41
CA CYS A 53 -6.62 2.97 3.96
C CYS A 53 -5.98 3.52 2.68
N MET A 54 -6.79 3.94 1.71
CA MET A 54 -6.31 4.55 0.47
C MET A 54 -5.75 5.96 0.68
N GLU A 55 -6.33 6.76 1.58
CA GLU A 55 -5.83 8.09 1.91
C GLU A 55 -4.44 8.01 2.56
N ASP A 56 -4.25 7.11 3.50
CA ASP A 56 -2.96 6.86 4.11
C ASP A 56 -1.94 6.37 3.07
N ALA A 57 -2.33 5.40 2.24
CA ALA A 57 -1.50 4.95 1.13
C ALA A 57 -1.04 6.13 0.23
N LYS A 58 -1.92 7.11 -0.06
CA LYS A 58 -1.58 8.30 -0.86
C LYS A 58 -0.53 9.16 -0.18
N LEU A 59 -0.62 9.35 1.14
CA LEU A 59 0.40 10.06 1.92
C LEU A 59 1.78 9.38 1.81
N HIS A 60 1.79 8.05 1.65
CA HIS A 60 3.02 7.26 1.51
C HIS A 60 3.55 7.13 0.07
N GLY A 61 2.84 7.67 -0.92
CA GLY A 61 3.23 7.69 -2.33
C GLY A 61 2.31 6.93 -3.30
N TYR A 62 1.17 6.42 -2.82
CA TYR A 62 0.17 5.78 -3.70
C TYR A 62 -0.45 6.81 -4.63
N GLY A 63 -0.38 6.58 -5.94
CA GLY A 63 -0.96 7.49 -6.93
C GLY A 63 -0.21 8.80 -7.12
N ALA A 64 0.98 8.97 -6.52
CA ALA A 64 1.91 10.02 -6.91
C ALA A 64 2.37 9.75 -8.35
N ARG A 65 1.83 10.51 -9.29
CA ARG A 65 2.09 10.42 -10.72
C ARG A 65 2.76 11.69 -11.20
#